data_AF-A0A7J6Q2R8-F1
#
_entry.id   AF-A0A7J6Q2R8-F1
#
_cell.length_a   1.000
_cell.length_b   1.000
_cell.length_c   1.000
_cell.angle_alpha   90.00
_cell.angle_beta   90.00
_cell.angle_gamma   90.00
#
_symmetry.space_group_name_H-M   'P 1'
#
loop_
_entity.id
_entity.type
_entity.pdbx_description
1 polymer ?
#
loop_
_entity_poly.entity_id
_entity_poly.type
_entity_poly.pdbx_seq_one_letter_code
_entity_poly.pdbx_strand_id
1 'polypeptide(L)'
;ARHSIGEMNWFENLFGFKEATHCVTRSRFLERRLQDGVVLLESKVNGREFHVGRFTTPTLESLRAEYAAKLRANKKNSELLRSGGFSLANMVADVRDLHRDPANRGAVFQVASQFNCLEMPDINLTPEATCRP
;
A
#
# COMPACT_ATOMS: atom_id res chain seq x y z
N ALA A 1 1.92 26.14 22.98
CA ALA A 1 0.75 26.38 22.11
C ALA A 1 0.34 25.05 21.49
N ARG A 2 -0.80 24.48 21.94
CA ARG A 2 -1.39 23.28 21.34
C ARG A 2 -1.94 23.69 19.98
N HIS A 3 -1.22 23.37 18.90
CA HIS A 3 -1.80 23.45 17.57
C HIS A 3 -2.87 22.36 17.51
N SER A 4 -4.13 22.79 17.52
CA SER A 4 -5.26 21.98 17.10
C SER A 4 -4.97 21.56 15.66
N ILE A 5 -4.47 20.34 15.46
CA ILE A 5 -4.60 19.66 14.18
C ILE A 5 -6.11 19.47 14.04
N GLY A 6 -6.79 20.42 13.40
CA GLY A 6 -8.16 20.20 12.96
C GLY A 6 -8.18 18.86 12.25
N GLU A 7 -9.14 18.00 12.56
CA GLU A 7 -9.30 16.68 11.96
C GLU A 7 -9.22 16.81 10.44
N MET A 8 -8.02 16.69 9.90
CA MET A 8 -7.81 16.67 8.48
C MET A 8 -8.24 15.28 8.08
N ASN A 9 -9.47 15.16 7.61
CA ASN A 9 -9.97 13.93 7.04
C ASN A 9 -9.15 13.69 5.76
N TRP A 10 -8.04 12.97 5.93
CA TRP A 10 -7.05 12.71 4.88
C TRP A 10 -7.73 12.09 3.65
N PHE A 11 -8.75 11.26 3.87
CA PHE A 11 -9.52 10.62 2.83
C PHE A 11 -10.31 11.65 2.02
N GLU A 12 -11.04 12.54 2.69
CA GLU A 12 -11.80 13.62 2.03
C GLU A 12 -10.87 14.55 1.25
N ASN A 13 -9.71 14.90 1.80
CA ASN A 13 -8.71 15.71 1.10
C ASN A 13 -8.12 15.01 -0.13
N LEU A 14 -7.97 13.68 -0.07
CA LEU A 14 -7.41 12.89 -1.16
C LEU A 14 -8.45 12.70 -2.28
N PHE A 15 -9.66 12.29 -1.93
CA PHE A 15 -10.67 11.81 -2.87
C PHE A 15 -11.79 12.81 -3.14
N GLY A 16 -11.88 13.91 -2.38
CA GLY A 16 -12.86 14.98 -2.56
C GLY A 16 -14.24 14.69 -1.95
N PHE A 17 -14.38 13.63 -1.15
CA PHE A 17 -15.64 13.29 -0.49
C PHE A 17 -15.40 12.56 0.84
N LYS A 18 -16.35 12.67 1.76
CA LYS A 18 -16.34 11.95 3.03
C LYS A 18 -16.51 10.45 2.82
N GLU A 19 -15.62 9.66 3.40
CA GLU A 19 -15.70 8.20 3.40
C GLU A 19 -17.04 7.75 3.99
N ALA A 20 -17.67 6.78 3.33
CA ALA A 20 -18.95 6.20 3.71
C ALA A 20 -18.87 4.67 3.64
N THR A 21 -20.02 3.99 3.66
CA THR A 21 -20.08 2.53 3.47
C THR A 21 -19.38 2.10 2.18
N HIS A 22 -18.88 0.86 2.15
CA HIS A 22 -18.10 0.34 1.03
C HIS A 22 -18.81 0.53 -0.33
N CYS A 23 -20.12 0.27 -0.44
CA CYS A 23 -20.87 0.48 -1.68
C CYS A 23 -20.84 1.93 -2.15
N VAL A 24 -21.11 2.86 -1.24
CA VAL A 24 -21.17 4.29 -1.55
C VAL A 24 -19.77 4.79 -1.93
N THR A 25 -18.76 4.45 -1.14
CA THR A 25 -17.37 4.80 -1.42
C THR A 25 -16.90 4.22 -2.76
N ARG A 26 -17.12 2.92 -3.01
CA ARG A 26 -16.74 2.24 -4.26
C ARG A 26 -17.43 2.84 -5.49
N SER A 27 -18.71 3.21 -5.37
CA SER A 27 -19.46 3.78 -6.50
C SER A 27 -18.88 5.11 -7.01
N ARG A 28 -18.15 5.84 -6.15
CA ARG A 28 -17.47 7.10 -6.48
C ARG A 28 -16.12 6.91 -7.17
N PHE A 29 -15.67 5.68 -7.37
CA PHE A 29 -14.44 5.39 -8.10
C PHE A 29 -14.70 4.75 -9.46
N LEU A 30 -13.77 4.99 -10.39
CA LEU A 30 -13.66 4.29 -11.67
C LEU A 30 -12.31 3.59 -11.74
N GLU A 31 -12.30 2.29 -12.02
CA GLU A 31 -11.08 1.53 -12.30
C GLU A 31 -10.81 1.53 -13.80
N ARG A 32 -9.59 1.89 -14.21
CA ARG A 32 -9.10 1.72 -15.59
C ARG A 32 -7.85 0.86 -15.59
N ARG A 33 -7.77 -0.08 -16.54
CA ARG A 33 -6.58 -0.90 -16.79
C ARG A 33 -5.91 -0.43 -18.06
N LEU A 34 -4.64 -0.11 -17.98
CA LEU A 34 -3.81 0.30 -19.10
C LEU A 34 -3.14 -0.93 -19.75
N GLN A 35 -2.59 -0.75 -20.96
CA GLN A 35 -2.01 -1.84 -21.76
C GLN A 35 -0.78 -2.50 -21.13
N ASP A 36 -0.10 -1.81 -20.23
CA ASP A 36 1.08 -2.27 -19.48
C ASP A 36 0.73 -2.99 -18.16
N GLY A 37 -0.56 -3.21 -17.89
CA GLY A 37 -1.05 -3.83 -16.66
C GLY A 37 -1.13 -2.87 -15.48
N VAL A 38 -0.84 -1.57 -15.67
CA VAL A 38 -1.09 -0.55 -14.66
C VAL A 38 -2.59 -0.39 -14.44
N VAL A 39 -2.99 -0.33 -13.18
CA VAL A 39 -4.37 -0.06 -12.78
C VAL A 39 -4.42 1.36 -12.21
N LEU A 40 -5.31 2.18 -12.77
CA LEU A 40 -5.62 3.52 -12.29
C LEU A 40 -6.98 3.51 -11.61
N LEU A 41 -7.03 4.09 -10.41
CA LEU A 41 -8.26 4.41 -9.71
C LEU A 41 -8.50 5.91 -9.83
N GLU A 42 -9.61 6.31 -10.47
CA GLU A 42 -10.03 7.70 -10.56
C GLU A 42 -11.15 7.97 -9.55
N SER A 43 -11.01 9.04 -8.75
CA SER A 43 -12.15 9.58 -8.01
C SER A 43 -13.05 10.38 -8.95
N LYS A 44 -14.29 9.93 -9.13
CA LYS A 44 -15.30 10.61 -9.97
C LYS A 44 -15.70 11.99 -9.42
N VAL A 45 -15.37 12.30 -8.16
CA VAL A 45 -15.76 13.55 -7.51
C VAL A 45 -14.79 14.69 -7.83
N ASN A 46 -13.50 14.41 -7.88
CA ASN A 46 -12.47 15.43 -8.11
C ASN A 46 -11.54 15.14 -9.30
N GLY A 47 -11.76 14.04 -10.02
CA GLY A 47 -10.97 13.63 -11.20
C GLY A 47 -9.54 13.22 -10.89
N ARG A 48 -9.14 13.11 -9.62
CA ARG A 48 -7.77 12.70 -9.26
C ARG A 48 -7.58 11.21 -9.53
N GLU A 49 -6.42 10.89 -10.06
CA GLU A 49 -6.04 9.54 -10.44
C GLU A 49 -4.93 9.01 -9.53
N PHE A 50 -5.04 7.72 -9.19
CA PHE A 50 -4.12 7.03 -8.32
C PHE A 50 -3.69 5.71 -8.96
N HIS A 51 -2.38 5.46 -8.97
CA HIS A 51 -1.87 4.15 -9.34
C HIS A 51 -2.18 3.17 -8.21
N VAL A 52 -2.89 2.10 -8.53
CA VAL A 52 -3.22 1.05 -7.57
C VAL A 52 -2.57 -0.26 -8.00
N GLY A 53 -1.96 -0.94 -7.03
CA GLY A 53 -1.37 -2.25 -7.25
C GLY A 53 -2.44 -3.33 -7.31
N ARG A 54 -2.08 -4.48 -7.90
CA ARG A 54 -2.90 -5.68 -7.78
C ARG A 54 -2.61 -6.35 -6.45
N PHE A 55 -3.64 -6.48 -5.61
CA PHE A 55 -3.55 -7.34 -4.43
C PHE A 55 -3.52 -8.81 -4.88
N THR A 56 -2.50 -9.55 -4.46
CA THR A 56 -2.37 -10.99 -4.73
C THR A 56 -1.90 -11.71 -3.47
N THR A 57 -2.23 -12.99 -3.37
CA THR A 57 -1.76 -13.89 -2.31
C THR A 57 -0.85 -14.97 -2.93
N PRO A 58 0.35 -14.61 -3.41
CA PRO A 58 1.23 -15.56 -4.07
C PRO A 58 1.78 -16.57 -3.06
N THR A 59 2.04 -17.81 -3.51
CA THR A 59 2.77 -18.79 -2.70
C THR A 59 4.25 -18.43 -2.63
N LEU A 60 4.94 -18.87 -1.58
CA LEU A 60 6.40 -18.68 -1.47
C LEU A 60 7.15 -19.26 -2.69
N GLU A 61 6.65 -20.37 -3.23
CA GLU A 61 7.19 -20.99 -4.46
C GLU A 61 7.05 -20.06 -5.67
N SER A 62 5.85 -19.52 -5.90
CA SER A 62 5.61 -18.60 -7.02
C SER A 62 6.48 -17.33 -6.94
N LEU A 63 6.64 -16.78 -5.73
CA LEU A 63 7.52 -15.62 -5.49
C LEU A 63 8.98 -15.94 -5.82
N ARG A 64 9.48 -17.10 -5.39
CA ARG A 64 10.85 -17.55 -5.69
C ARG A 64 11.06 -17.73 -7.19
N ALA A 65 10.10 -18.34 -7.89
CA ALA A 65 10.17 -18.54 -9.33
C ALA A 65 10.17 -17.20 -10.09
N GLU A 66 9.27 -16.28 -9.73
CA GLU A 66 9.19 -14.94 -10.33
C GLU A 66 10.49 -14.15 -10.13
N TYR A 67 11.03 -14.15 -8.92
CA TYR A 67 12.28 -13.44 -8.62
C TYR A 67 13.47 -14.04 -9.37
N ALA A 68 13.57 -15.38 -9.44
CA ALA A 68 14.61 -16.05 -10.19
C ALA A 68 14.55 -15.71 -11.69
N ALA A 69 13.35 -15.56 -12.27
CA ALA A 69 13.19 -15.11 -13.65
C ALA A 69 13.66 -13.64 -13.83
N LYS A 70 13.27 -12.74 -12.93
CA LYS A 70 13.68 -11.32 -12.96
C LYS A 70 15.19 -11.14 -12.85
N LEU A 71 15.86 -11.89 -11.96
CA LEU A 71 17.31 -11.87 -11.82
C LEU A 71 18.04 -12.28 -13.10
N ARG A 72 17.54 -13.31 -13.80
CA ARG A 72 18.11 -13.78 -15.06
C ARG A 72 17.95 -12.75 -16.19
N ALA A 73 16.82 -12.05 -16.21
CA ALA A 73 16.55 -11.01 -17.19
C ALA A 73 17.39 -9.75 -16.97
N ASN A 74 17.78 -9.45 -15.72
CA ASN A 74 18.40 -8.18 -15.35
C ASN A 74 19.88 -8.35 -14.92
N LYS A 75 20.73 -8.87 -15.82
CA LYS A 75 22.16 -9.11 -15.56
C LYS A 75 22.92 -7.89 -15.02
N LYS A 76 22.58 -6.65 -15.44
CA LYS A 76 23.21 -5.42 -14.95
C LYS A 76 22.84 -5.07 -13.49
N ASN A 77 21.60 -5.33 -13.07
CA ASN A 77 21.18 -5.14 -11.67
C ASN A 77 21.62 -6.29 -10.76
N SER A 78 21.96 -7.45 -11.35
CA SER A 78 22.50 -8.59 -10.59
C SER A 78 23.86 -8.32 -9.98
N GLU A 79 24.67 -7.42 -10.56
CA GLU A 79 25.91 -6.96 -9.95
C GLU A 79 25.63 -6.04 -8.74
N LEU A 80 24.76 -5.03 -8.85
CA LEU A 80 24.34 -4.20 -7.70
C LEU A 80 23.74 -5.03 -6.54
N LEU A 81 22.98 -6.08 -6.85
CA LEU A 81 22.45 -7.02 -5.84
C LEU A 81 23.52 -7.97 -5.28
N ARG A 82 24.62 -8.21 -6.00
CA ARG A 82 25.77 -9.04 -5.56
C ARG A 82 26.91 -8.23 -4.93
N SER A 83 27.03 -6.94 -5.24
CA SER A 83 28.12 -6.06 -4.85
C SER A 83 27.66 -5.03 -3.83
N GLY A 84 27.43 -5.49 -2.60
CA GLY A 84 27.58 -4.66 -1.40
C GLY A 84 26.31 -4.00 -0.84
N GLY A 85 26.08 -4.25 0.44
CA GLY A 85 25.49 -3.26 1.34
C GLY A 85 24.11 -3.56 1.93
N PHE A 86 23.49 -4.71 1.70
CA PHE A 86 22.28 -5.05 2.46
C PHE A 86 22.67 -5.53 3.86
N SER A 87 22.55 -4.62 4.83
CA SER A 87 22.60 -4.98 6.24
C SER A 87 21.17 -5.14 6.76
N LEU A 88 20.93 -6.22 7.48
CA LEU A 88 19.67 -6.47 8.16
C LEU A 88 19.97 -6.52 9.65
N ALA A 89 19.28 -5.69 10.42
CA ALA A 89 19.34 -5.71 11.87
C ALA A 89 17.92 -5.83 12.43
N ASN A 90 17.78 -6.56 13.52
CA ASN A 90 16.59 -6.46 14.35
C ASN A 90 16.73 -5.22 15.23
N MET A 91 15.69 -4.38 15.28
CA MET A 91 15.67 -3.15 16.07
C MET A 91 14.36 -3.09 16.84
N VAL A 92 14.45 -2.66 18.11
CA VAL A 92 13.30 -2.36 18.96
C VAL A 92 13.30 -0.85 19.21
N ALA A 93 12.31 -0.14 18.66
CA ALA A 93 12.19 1.32 18.77
C ALA A 93 10.74 1.78 18.54
N ASP A 94 10.38 3.00 18.97
CA ASP A 94 9.11 3.62 18.59
C ASP A 94 9.18 4.10 17.13
N VAL A 95 8.28 3.59 16.31
CA VAL A 95 8.25 3.89 14.87
C VAL A 95 8.06 5.38 14.57
N ARG A 96 7.37 6.13 15.45
CA ARG A 96 7.16 7.58 15.28
C ARG A 96 8.46 8.35 15.45
N ASP A 97 9.32 7.90 16.36
CA ASP A 97 10.63 8.52 16.55
C ASP A 97 11.53 8.22 15.34
N LEU A 98 11.46 7.00 14.80
CA LEU A 98 12.20 6.65 13.57
C LEU A 98 11.76 7.51 12.36
N HIS A 99 10.47 7.82 12.22
CA HIS A 99 9.98 8.71 11.14
C HIS A 99 10.44 10.16 11.31
N ARG A 100 10.70 10.59 12.54
CA ARG A 100 11.14 11.96 12.86
C ARG A 100 12.64 12.13 12.76
N ASP A 101 13.40 11.04 12.76
CA ASP A 101 14.85 11.05 12.64
C ASP A 101 15.27 11.50 11.22
N PRO A 102 15.99 12.62 11.08
CA PRO A 102 16.52 13.06 9.79
C PRO A 102 17.40 12.02 9.09
N ALA A 103 18.03 11.09 9.83
CA ALA A 103 18.83 10.00 9.26
C ALA A 103 17.99 9.03 8.42
N ASN A 104 16.68 8.90 8.70
CA ASN A 104 15.75 8.06 7.96
C ASN A 104 15.00 8.83 6.86
N ARG A 105 15.45 10.03 6.48
CA ARG A 105 14.79 10.82 5.43
C ARG A 105 14.78 10.06 4.11
N GLY A 106 13.57 9.79 3.59
CA GLY A 106 13.37 9.03 2.35
C GLY A 106 13.42 7.51 2.52
N ALA A 107 13.56 7.02 3.76
CA ALA A 107 13.43 5.59 4.05
C ALA A 107 11.98 5.10 3.83
N VAL A 108 11.85 3.84 3.42
CA VAL A 108 10.56 3.15 3.32
C VAL A 108 10.32 2.38 4.61
N PHE A 109 9.25 2.72 5.33
CA PHE A 109 8.81 1.99 6.51
C PHE A 109 7.72 1.00 6.11
N GLN A 110 8.05 -0.29 6.16
CA GLN A 110 7.08 -1.36 5.96
C GLN A 110 6.64 -1.90 7.32
N VAL A 111 5.35 -1.78 7.60
CA VAL A 111 4.77 -2.30 8.83
C VAL A 111 4.12 -3.65 8.51
N ALA A 112 4.60 -4.70 9.15
CA ALA A 112 3.91 -5.98 9.17
C ALA A 112 3.05 -6.02 10.45
N SER A 113 1.77 -5.67 10.33
CA SER A 113 0.82 -6.09 11.36
C SER A 113 0.71 -7.61 11.27
N GLN A 114 0.84 -8.32 12.39
CA GLN A 114 0.59 -9.76 12.40
C GLN A 114 -0.87 -9.97 11.96
N PHE A 115 -1.06 -10.60 10.79
CA PHE A 115 -2.33 -10.82 10.07
C PHE A 115 -2.95 -9.58 9.38
N ASN A 116 -2.52 -9.23 8.16
CA ASN A 116 -3.33 -8.30 7.35
C ASN A 116 -3.42 -8.70 5.87
N CYS A 117 -4.36 -9.61 5.58
CA CYS A 117 -5.12 -9.59 4.33
C CYS A 117 -6.51 -9.04 4.67
N LEU A 118 -6.55 -7.73 4.94
CA LEU A 118 -7.68 -6.97 5.47
C LEU A 118 -8.01 -7.40 6.91
N GLU A 119 -7.82 -6.50 7.87
CA GLU A 119 -8.35 -6.63 9.24
C GLU A 119 -9.87 -6.78 9.08
N MET A 120 -10.32 -8.03 9.04
CA MET A 120 -11.74 -8.33 9.00
C MET A 120 -12.26 -8.13 10.42
N PRO A 121 -13.33 -7.35 10.61
CA PRO A 121 -13.90 -7.12 11.94
C PRO A 121 -14.38 -8.43 12.59
N ASP A 122 -14.57 -9.50 11.80
CA ASP A 122 -14.91 -10.84 12.24
C ASP A 122 -14.45 -11.89 11.21
N ILE A 123 -14.21 -13.13 11.64
CA ILE A 123 -13.83 -14.26 10.77
C ILE A 123 -14.89 -14.58 9.69
N ASN A 124 -16.14 -14.19 9.90
CA ASN A 124 -17.25 -14.41 8.97
C ASN A 124 -17.58 -13.19 8.11
N LEU A 125 -16.80 -12.10 8.20
CA LEU A 125 -17.07 -10.85 7.47
C LEU A 125 -15.96 -10.55 6.48
N THR A 126 -16.31 -10.43 5.20
CA THR A 126 -15.43 -9.80 4.22
C THR A 126 -15.69 -8.28 4.19
N PRO A 127 -14.71 -7.45 3.79
CA PRO A 127 -14.92 -6.00 3.68
C PRO A 127 -16.11 -5.61 2.80
N GLU A 128 -16.40 -6.42 1.77
CA GLU A 128 -17.53 -6.24 0.86
C GLU A 128 -18.89 -6.53 1.51
N ALA A 129 -18.93 -7.31 2.59
CA ALA A 129 -20.16 -7.69 3.31
C ALA A 129 -20.76 -6.54 4.15
N THR A 130 -20.06 -5.40 4.26
CA THR A 130 -20.58 -4.18 4.90
C THR A 130 -21.63 -3.46 4.05
N CYS A 131 -21.82 -3.88 2.80
CA CYS A 131 -22.96 -3.49 1.96
C CYS A 131 -24.24 -4.22 2.43
N ARG A 132 -24.91 -3.71 3.46
CA ARG A 132 -26.30 -4.09 3.75
C ARG A 132 -27.26 -3.03 3.16
N PRO A 133 -28.44 -3.43 2.65
CA PRO A 133 -29.48 -2.49 2.24
C PRO A 133 -29.97 -1.63 3.41
#